data_AF-A0A2E7CJA7-F1
#
_entry.id   AF-A0A2E7CJA7-F1
#
_cell.length_a   1.000
_cell.length_b   1.000
_cell.length_c   1.000
_cell.angle_alpha   90.00
_cell.angle_beta   90.00
_cell.angle_gamma   90.00
#
_symmetry.space_group_name_H-M   'P 1'
#
loop_
_entity.id
_entity.type
_entity.pdbx_description
1 polymer ?
#
loop_
_entity_poly.entity_id
_entity_poly.type
_entity_poly.pdbx_seq_one_letter_code
_entity_poly.pdbx_strand_id
1 'polypeptide(L)'
;MNLKDIRQYIANVIDYDPESNVDYTAQIDMIINYHYQQLFSTKAFTFAQKEESFEVYTDITYTASGIYNGATGLTQIIIQPSFVDWVEGNIIEINGVEYEVLYKDGTTGIDCYIKGNVSFVAQQVKFKNRFIRIPVDCISILQVGRRSMTIAPQSVGRYMQITRFEDEYYNFPLDEVNIPNYWIVQDDIQLFAPTSPPIVSANSTTAGKGVRTVRVAQTYVKWDQNGRTYEIETGLSPFSNPITLQDAEELRVTLPALPSDTPYARRIYIINDNDSPEFAAVYEVGSAVVGFSGPVDISFTATSFADGTFVLSQRRFEYPEGYRMTLRLYPRQSEDYDLTIRYVYRPKRLVEDTDTPDLPQSHHIVLAYACLADVLAKHDNLPLSRIYRKKYEQEVIKMEERFLTQKPRRFVKGFMKESGVDTVPMFTPLKRVP
;
A
#
# COMPACT_ATOMS: atom_id res chain seq x y z
N MET A 1 9.37 22.38 -7.12
CA MET A 1 10.47 21.49 -6.76
C MET A 1 9.97 20.07 -6.88
N ASN A 2 10.01 19.56 -8.10
CA ASN A 2 9.83 18.14 -8.41
C ASN A 2 11.14 17.38 -8.14
N LEU A 3 11.18 16.07 -8.42
CA LEU A 3 12.38 15.25 -8.24
C LEU A 3 13.57 15.80 -9.03
N LYS A 4 13.35 16.23 -10.28
CA LYS A 4 14.38 16.85 -11.13
C LYS A 4 15.00 18.08 -10.48
N ASP A 5 14.18 19.00 -9.96
CA ASP A 5 14.65 20.22 -9.30
C ASP A 5 15.46 19.88 -8.02
N ILE A 6 15.03 18.87 -7.26
CA ILE A 6 15.75 18.40 -6.05
C ILE A 6 17.12 17.84 -6.45
N ARG A 7 17.15 16.97 -7.47
CA ARG A 7 18.38 16.37 -7.99
C ARG A 7 19.33 17.43 -8.52
N GLN A 8 18.84 18.38 -9.32
CA GLN A 8 19.64 19.49 -9.85
C GLN A 8 20.17 20.39 -8.74
N TYR A 9 19.39 20.66 -7.69
CA TYR A 9 19.87 21.42 -6.53
C TYR A 9 21.02 20.69 -5.81
N ILE A 10 20.89 19.37 -5.62
CA ILE A 10 21.95 18.54 -5.01
C ILE A 10 23.21 18.58 -5.89
N ALA A 11 23.05 18.30 -7.19
CA ALA A 11 24.12 18.28 -8.19
C ALA A 11 24.91 19.60 -8.23
N ASN A 12 24.21 20.74 -8.23
CA ASN A 12 24.83 22.06 -8.22
C ASN A 12 25.68 22.33 -6.96
N VAL A 13 25.30 21.77 -5.80
CA VAL A 13 26.05 21.96 -4.55
C VAL A 13 27.30 21.09 -4.50
N ILE A 14 27.25 19.89 -5.06
CA ILE A 14 28.37 18.96 -5.11
C ILE A 14 29.30 19.20 -6.31
N ASP A 15 28.94 20.13 -7.20
CA ASP A 15 29.63 20.43 -8.47
C ASP A 15 29.76 19.17 -9.35
N TYR A 16 28.68 18.41 -9.45
CA TYR A 16 28.62 17.15 -10.16
C TYR A 16 27.65 17.23 -11.34
N ASP A 17 28.04 16.63 -12.47
CA ASP A 17 27.17 16.50 -13.63
C ASP A 17 26.35 15.19 -13.54
N PRO A 18 25.03 15.25 -13.25
CA PRO A 18 24.18 14.09 -13.07
C PRO A 18 24.01 13.26 -14.35
N GLU A 19 24.28 13.82 -15.52
CA GLU A 19 24.15 13.13 -16.81
C GLU A 19 25.36 12.22 -17.10
N SER A 20 26.48 12.43 -16.40
CA SER A 20 27.73 11.70 -16.65
C SER A 20 27.78 10.27 -16.06
N ASN A 21 26.97 9.97 -15.04
CA ASN A 21 26.92 8.64 -14.40
C ASN A 21 25.51 8.26 -13.94
N VAL A 22 24.89 7.34 -14.68
CA VAL A 22 23.54 6.84 -14.42
C VAL A 22 23.43 6.16 -13.05
N ASP A 23 24.46 5.41 -12.63
CA ASP A 23 24.46 4.70 -11.35
C ASP A 23 24.44 5.68 -10.16
N TYR A 24 25.15 6.81 -10.29
CA TYR A 24 25.19 7.81 -9.25
C TYR A 24 23.85 8.55 -9.10
N THR A 25 23.19 8.85 -10.21
CA THR A 25 21.83 9.42 -10.21
C THR A 25 20.83 8.48 -9.53
N ALA A 26 20.87 7.18 -9.84
CA ALA A 26 20.03 6.18 -9.18
C ALA A 26 20.30 6.10 -7.66
N GLN A 27 21.56 6.27 -7.23
CA GLN A 27 21.91 6.33 -5.81
C GLN A 27 21.36 7.59 -5.12
N ILE A 28 21.41 8.76 -5.78
CA ILE A 28 20.81 10.00 -5.24
C ILE A 28 19.30 9.80 -5.06
N ASP A 29 18.60 9.28 -6.06
CA ASP A 29 17.16 9.05 -6.01
C ASP A 29 16.77 8.07 -4.89
N MET A 30 17.58 7.03 -4.67
CA MET A 30 17.40 6.11 -3.55
C MET A 30 17.54 6.83 -2.19
N ILE A 31 18.55 7.71 -2.03
CA ILE A 31 18.75 8.48 -0.79
C ILE A 31 17.60 9.48 -0.58
N ILE A 32 17.15 10.17 -1.63
CA ILE A 32 16.01 11.09 -1.57
C ILE A 32 14.77 10.33 -1.09
N ASN A 33 14.44 9.20 -1.72
CA ASN A 33 13.28 8.38 -1.35
C ASN A 33 13.39 7.83 0.08
N TYR A 34 14.59 7.42 0.52
CA TYR A 34 14.82 6.98 1.88
C TYR A 34 14.47 8.08 2.90
N HIS A 35 15.02 9.29 2.74
CA HIS A 35 14.72 10.42 3.64
C HIS A 35 13.26 10.85 3.55
N TYR A 36 12.68 10.78 2.36
CA TYR A 36 11.28 11.12 2.13
C TYR A 36 10.33 10.18 2.89
N GLN A 37 10.54 8.87 2.77
CA GLN A 37 9.77 7.87 3.52
C GLN A 37 10.05 7.96 5.03
N GLN A 38 11.30 8.15 5.42
CA GLN A 38 11.69 8.31 6.82
C GLN A 38 10.95 9.50 7.45
N LEU A 39 10.89 10.65 6.77
CA LEU A 39 10.23 11.84 7.27
C LEU A 39 8.75 11.59 7.61
N PHE A 40 8.03 10.88 6.74
CA PHE A 40 6.63 10.51 6.97
C PHE A 40 6.44 9.51 8.11
N SER A 41 7.41 8.61 8.32
CA SER A 41 7.36 7.61 9.40
C SER A 41 7.74 8.17 10.78
N THR A 42 8.57 9.22 10.85
CA THR A 42 9.12 9.70 12.13
C THR A 42 8.10 10.38 13.03
N LYS A 43 7.16 11.15 12.46
CA LYS A 43 6.18 11.96 13.20
C LYS A 43 4.87 12.03 12.44
N ALA A 44 3.76 12.04 13.17
CA ALA A 44 2.42 12.20 12.61
C ALA A 44 2.14 13.66 12.22
N PHE A 45 2.74 14.10 11.10
CA PHE A 45 2.42 15.38 10.49
C PHE A 45 1.00 15.37 9.92
N THR A 46 0.33 16.53 9.88
CA THR A 46 -1.03 16.65 9.35
C THR A 46 -1.11 16.36 7.85
N PHE A 47 -0.08 16.73 7.08
CA PHE A 47 0.01 16.42 5.65
C PHE A 47 0.33 14.94 5.37
N ALA A 48 0.83 14.21 6.37
CA ALA A 48 1.13 12.78 6.30
C ALA A 48 -0.05 11.91 6.79
N GLN A 49 -1.24 12.50 6.95
CA GLN A 49 -2.44 11.80 7.41
C GLN A 49 -3.50 11.74 6.33
N LYS A 50 -4.18 10.60 6.27
CA LYS A 50 -5.40 10.40 5.49
C LYS A 50 -6.53 9.98 6.42
N GLU A 51 -7.74 10.35 6.02
CA GLU A 51 -8.97 9.94 6.66
C GLU A 51 -9.83 9.26 5.59
N GLU A 52 -10.14 8.00 5.81
CA GLU A 52 -10.94 7.20 4.88
C GLU A 52 -12.13 6.58 5.59
N SER A 53 -13.25 6.50 4.87
CA SER A 53 -14.45 5.81 5.31
C SER A 53 -14.49 4.39 4.73
N PHE A 54 -14.75 3.43 5.61
CA PHE A 54 -14.90 2.00 5.35
C PHE A 54 -16.32 1.59 5.67
N GLU A 55 -16.97 0.88 4.76
CA GLU A 55 -18.26 0.26 5.03
C GLU A 55 -18.03 -1.02 5.84
N VAL A 56 -18.73 -1.13 6.97
CA VAL A 56 -18.71 -2.32 7.82
C VAL A 56 -20.07 -2.96 7.76
N TYR A 57 -20.10 -4.26 7.47
CA TYR A 57 -21.33 -5.00 7.19
C TYR A 57 -21.59 -6.05 8.26
N THR A 58 -22.85 -6.27 8.58
CA THR A 58 -23.31 -7.36 9.46
C THR A 58 -23.08 -8.73 8.84
N ASP A 59 -23.07 -9.74 9.69
CA ASP A 59 -23.05 -11.13 9.21
C ASP A 59 -24.33 -11.44 8.41
N ILE A 60 -24.20 -12.08 7.25
CA ILE A 60 -25.34 -12.50 6.43
C ILE A 60 -25.32 -14.02 6.26
N THR A 61 -26.48 -14.65 6.42
CA THR A 61 -26.67 -16.07 6.19
C THR A 61 -27.40 -16.30 4.86
N TYR A 62 -26.86 -17.18 4.02
CA TYR A 62 -27.49 -17.63 2.78
C TYR A 62 -27.69 -19.15 2.77
N THR A 63 -28.46 -19.64 1.80
CA THR A 63 -28.48 -21.06 1.45
C THR A 63 -27.59 -21.29 0.23
N ALA A 64 -26.68 -22.26 0.32
CA ALA A 64 -25.71 -22.53 -0.73
C ALA A 64 -25.54 -24.02 -1.00
N SER A 65 -25.00 -24.35 -2.17
CA SER A 65 -24.53 -25.69 -2.53
C SER A 65 -23.07 -25.61 -2.97
N GLY A 66 -22.26 -26.61 -2.63
CA GLY A 66 -20.84 -26.64 -2.97
C GLY A 66 -20.52 -27.82 -3.89
N ILE A 67 -19.77 -27.55 -4.96
CA ILE A 67 -19.26 -28.55 -5.90
C ILE A 67 -17.73 -28.53 -5.83
N TYR A 68 -17.13 -29.64 -5.42
CA TYR A 68 -15.68 -29.78 -5.39
C TYR A 68 -15.12 -29.98 -6.81
N ASN A 69 -14.15 -29.15 -7.21
CA ASN A 69 -13.45 -29.27 -8.48
C ASN A 69 -12.09 -29.93 -8.27
N GLY A 70 -11.98 -31.21 -8.63
CA GLY A 70 -10.74 -31.98 -8.49
C GLY A 70 -9.57 -31.51 -9.36
N ALA A 71 -9.81 -30.69 -10.40
CA ALA A 71 -8.75 -30.16 -11.26
C ALA A 71 -8.05 -28.95 -10.63
N THR A 72 -8.81 -28.10 -9.93
CA THR A 72 -8.29 -26.89 -9.27
C THR A 72 -8.04 -27.10 -7.78
N GLY A 73 -8.64 -28.12 -7.17
CA GLY A 73 -8.64 -28.32 -5.72
C GLY A 73 -9.54 -27.34 -4.96
N LEU A 74 -10.31 -26.51 -5.67
CA LEU A 74 -11.22 -25.51 -5.10
C LEU A 74 -12.64 -26.07 -5.02
N THR A 75 -13.42 -25.57 -4.07
CA THR A 75 -14.86 -25.85 -4.02
C THR A 75 -15.60 -24.61 -4.50
N GLN A 76 -16.33 -24.75 -5.61
CA GLN A 76 -17.21 -23.71 -6.10
C GLN A 76 -18.52 -23.77 -5.29
N ILE A 77 -18.80 -22.70 -4.57
CA ILE A 77 -20.01 -22.51 -3.79
C ILE A 77 -20.99 -21.68 -4.62
N ILE A 78 -22.15 -22.27 -4.90
CA ILE A 78 -23.25 -21.64 -5.61
C ILE A 78 -24.30 -21.20 -4.59
N ILE A 79 -24.58 -19.90 -4.56
CA ILE A 79 -25.45 -19.25 -3.58
C ILE A 79 -26.73 -18.77 -4.25
N GLN A 80 -27.85 -18.91 -3.54
CA GLN A 80 -29.15 -18.41 -3.98
C GLN A 80 -29.85 -17.69 -2.80
N PRO A 81 -30.31 -16.43 -2.96
CA PRO A 81 -30.23 -15.54 -4.13
C PRO A 81 -28.82 -14.94 -4.34
N SER A 82 -28.67 -13.99 -5.27
CA SER A 82 -27.42 -13.26 -5.51
C SER A 82 -26.89 -12.62 -4.22
N PHE A 83 -25.58 -12.72 -3.99
CA PHE A 83 -24.95 -12.19 -2.79
C PHE A 83 -24.28 -10.82 -3.04
N VAL A 84 -24.06 -10.12 -1.93
CA VAL A 84 -23.44 -8.79 -1.82
C VAL A 84 -21.98 -8.74 -2.29
N ASP A 85 -21.51 -7.58 -2.75
CA ASP A 85 -20.16 -7.42 -3.31
C ASP A 85 -19.02 -7.50 -2.27
N TRP A 86 -19.36 -7.58 -0.98
CA TRP A 86 -18.40 -7.67 0.12
C TRP A 86 -18.19 -9.09 0.67
N VAL A 87 -18.41 -10.20 -0.06
CA VAL A 87 -17.96 -11.58 0.36
C VAL A 87 -16.50 -12.13 0.08
N GLU A 88 -15.86 -11.93 -1.09
CA GLU A 88 -14.41 -12.10 -1.40
C GLU A 88 -13.34 -11.69 -0.35
N GLY A 89 -12.63 -12.64 0.23
CA GLY A 89 -11.60 -12.38 1.24
C GLY A 89 -12.17 -12.21 2.65
N ASN A 90 -13.49 -12.20 2.80
CA ASN A 90 -14.14 -12.41 4.09
C ASN A 90 -14.22 -13.90 4.43
N ILE A 91 -14.69 -14.18 5.65
CA ILE A 91 -14.83 -15.54 6.15
C ILE A 91 -16.21 -16.06 5.80
N ILE A 92 -16.27 -17.31 5.30
CA ILE A 92 -17.49 -18.09 5.17
C ILE A 92 -17.49 -19.23 6.18
N GLU A 93 -18.55 -19.35 6.97
CA GLU A 93 -18.77 -20.47 7.89
C GLU A 93 -19.72 -21.48 7.26
N ILE A 94 -19.28 -22.75 7.19
CA ILE A 94 -20.05 -23.88 6.66
C ILE A 94 -20.01 -24.99 7.72
N ASN A 95 -21.17 -25.38 8.25
CA ASN A 95 -21.30 -26.39 9.32
C ASN A 95 -20.39 -26.14 10.53
N GLY A 96 -20.21 -24.88 10.94
CA GLY A 96 -19.36 -24.51 12.08
C GLY A 96 -17.86 -24.45 11.78
N VAL A 97 -17.44 -24.65 10.52
CA VAL A 97 -16.05 -24.51 10.10
C VAL A 97 -15.89 -23.25 9.24
N GLU A 98 -14.90 -22.43 9.57
CA GLU A 98 -14.59 -21.19 8.88
C GLU A 98 -13.58 -21.39 7.75
N TYR A 99 -13.88 -20.81 6.58
CA TYR A 99 -13.03 -20.82 5.39
C TYR A 99 -12.85 -19.39 4.88
N GLU A 100 -11.73 -19.12 4.21
CA GLU A 100 -11.54 -17.84 3.50
C GLU A 100 -12.17 -17.94 2.10
N VAL A 101 -12.96 -16.92 1.74
CA VAL A 101 -13.44 -16.75 0.39
C VAL A 101 -12.30 -16.24 -0.49
N LEU A 102 -12.01 -16.89 -1.62
CA LEU A 102 -10.90 -16.48 -2.48
C LEU A 102 -11.33 -15.50 -3.56
N TYR A 103 -12.41 -15.84 -4.27
CA TYR A 103 -12.82 -15.15 -5.48
C TYR A 103 -14.32 -15.29 -5.70
N LYS A 104 -14.95 -14.22 -6.22
CA LYS A 104 -16.35 -14.17 -6.65
C LYS A 104 -16.41 -14.38 -8.16
N ASP A 105 -17.01 -15.49 -8.56
CA ASP A 105 -17.32 -15.79 -9.96
C ASP A 105 -18.77 -15.36 -10.27
N GLY A 106 -18.92 -14.12 -10.73
CA GLY A 106 -20.21 -13.54 -11.09
C GLY A 106 -21.10 -13.21 -9.87
N THR A 107 -22.41 -13.37 -10.00
CA THR A 107 -23.38 -12.96 -8.95
C THR A 107 -23.77 -14.07 -7.98
N THR A 108 -23.47 -15.33 -8.33
CA THR A 108 -23.91 -16.52 -7.57
C THR A 108 -22.80 -17.52 -7.29
N GLY A 109 -21.64 -17.42 -7.95
CA GLY A 109 -20.51 -18.32 -7.75
C GLY A 109 -19.44 -17.71 -6.84
N ILE A 110 -18.90 -18.52 -5.94
CA ILE A 110 -17.76 -18.18 -5.09
C ILE A 110 -16.81 -19.36 -5.08
N ASP A 111 -15.51 -19.11 -5.25
CA ASP A 111 -14.48 -20.11 -5.04
C ASP A 111 -13.86 -19.97 -3.65
N CYS A 112 -13.88 -21.07 -2.90
CA CYS A 112 -13.29 -21.16 -1.56
C CYS A 112 -12.27 -22.30 -1.51
N TYR A 113 -11.20 -22.10 -0.73
CA TYR A 113 -10.30 -23.18 -0.38
C TYR A 113 -10.88 -23.98 0.79
N ILE A 114 -11.65 -25.02 0.47
CA ILE A 114 -12.14 -25.97 1.47
C ILE A 114 -11.17 -27.14 1.51
N LYS A 115 -10.53 -27.33 2.67
CA LYS A 115 -9.64 -28.47 2.87
C LYS A 115 -10.46 -29.76 2.93
N GLY A 116 -10.40 -30.56 1.87
CA GLY A 116 -11.11 -31.82 1.72
C GLY A 116 -12.11 -31.79 0.57
N ASN A 117 -12.44 -32.96 0.02
CA ASN A 117 -13.37 -33.09 -1.11
C ASN A 117 -14.81 -32.95 -0.61
N VAL A 118 -15.19 -31.73 -0.19
CA VAL A 118 -16.50 -31.45 0.39
C VAL A 118 -17.45 -31.01 -0.71
N SER A 119 -18.50 -31.79 -0.95
CA SER A 119 -19.66 -31.37 -1.74
C SER A 119 -20.88 -31.37 -0.83
N PHE A 120 -21.73 -30.36 -0.97
CA PHE A 120 -22.91 -30.21 -0.13
C PHE A 120 -24.05 -29.58 -0.92
N VAL A 121 -25.28 -29.83 -0.49
CA VAL A 121 -26.50 -29.33 -1.15
C VAL A 121 -27.35 -28.59 -0.15
N ALA A 122 -27.73 -27.36 -0.49
CA ALA A 122 -28.67 -26.52 0.26
C ALA A 122 -28.34 -26.38 1.76
N GLN A 123 -27.08 -26.12 2.10
CA GLN A 123 -26.66 -25.82 3.48
C GLN A 123 -26.73 -24.33 3.78
N GLN A 124 -26.99 -23.99 5.04
CA GLN A 124 -26.84 -22.62 5.51
C GLN A 124 -25.36 -22.28 5.61
N VAL A 125 -24.96 -21.20 4.95
CA VAL A 125 -23.60 -20.66 5.00
C VAL A 125 -23.67 -19.23 5.53
N LYS A 126 -22.75 -18.87 6.42
CA LYS A 126 -22.74 -17.56 7.06
C LYS A 126 -21.49 -16.79 6.66
N PHE A 127 -21.65 -15.62 6.05
CA PHE A 127 -20.55 -14.70 5.77
C PHE A 127 -20.31 -13.83 6.99
N LYS A 128 -19.04 -13.73 7.39
CA LYS A 128 -18.60 -12.93 8.53
C LYS A 128 -17.63 -11.85 8.03
N ASN A 129 -18.01 -10.59 8.19
CA ASN A 129 -17.10 -9.46 8.02
C ASN A 129 -16.34 -9.23 9.32
N ARG A 130 -15.26 -9.99 9.51
CA ARG A 130 -14.45 -9.95 10.74
C ARG A 130 -13.31 -8.95 10.66
N PHE A 131 -12.72 -8.77 9.48
CA PHE A 131 -11.49 -8.02 9.32
C PHE A 131 -11.68 -6.89 8.32
N ILE A 132 -11.35 -5.68 8.76
CA ILE A 132 -11.32 -4.48 7.94
C ILE A 132 -9.88 -4.29 7.47
N ARG A 133 -9.67 -4.37 6.15
CA ARG A 133 -8.33 -4.30 5.57
C ARG A 133 -7.97 -2.85 5.30
N ILE A 134 -6.94 -2.34 5.98
CA ILE A 134 -6.53 -0.93 5.95
C ILE A 134 -5.74 -0.64 4.66
N PRO A 135 -5.76 0.57 4.07
CA PRO A 135 -5.06 0.85 2.82
C PRO A 135 -3.57 0.45 2.85
N VAL A 136 -3.03 0.05 1.69
CA VAL A 136 -1.66 -0.48 1.56
C VAL A 136 -0.58 0.55 1.92
N ASP A 137 -0.90 1.83 1.86
CA ASP A 137 -0.02 2.92 2.26
C ASP A 137 -0.08 3.19 3.78
N CYS A 138 -0.91 2.51 4.58
CA CYS A 138 -0.97 2.78 6.01
C CYS A 138 0.30 2.31 6.76
N ILE A 139 0.98 3.27 7.41
CA ILE A 139 2.10 3.02 8.34
C ILE A 139 1.56 2.76 9.75
N SER A 140 0.58 3.56 10.19
CA SER A 140 0.06 3.48 11.56
C SER A 140 -1.34 4.06 11.65
N ILE A 141 -2.22 3.36 12.35
CA ILE A 141 -3.59 3.80 12.61
C ILE A 141 -3.57 4.79 13.79
N LEU A 142 -4.05 6.00 13.57
CA LEU A 142 -4.12 7.04 14.60
C LEU A 142 -5.45 7.04 15.34
N GLN A 143 -6.54 6.78 14.62
CA GLN A 143 -7.87 6.82 15.19
C GLN A 143 -8.82 5.98 14.35
N VAL A 144 -9.64 5.20 15.04
CA VAL A 144 -10.80 4.50 14.48
C VAL A 144 -12.04 5.04 15.17
N GLY A 145 -13.09 5.33 14.41
CA GLY A 145 -14.36 5.70 15.02
C GLY A 145 -15.46 5.98 14.01
N ARG A 146 -16.67 6.15 14.53
CA ARG A 146 -17.84 6.50 13.73
C ARG A 146 -18.15 7.98 13.95
N ARG A 147 -18.16 8.77 12.88
CA ARG A 147 -18.66 10.14 12.91
C ARG A 147 -20.10 10.16 12.43
N SER A 148 -21.03 10.28 13.37
CA SER A 148 -22.43 10.58 13.07
C SER A 148 -22.70 12.05 13.33
N MET A 149 -23.51 12.70 12.49
CA MET A 149 -24.03 14.04 12.75
C MET A 149 -25.09 14.05 13.87
N THR A 150 -25.72 12.90 14.14
CA THR A 150 -26.74 12.75 15.17
C THR A 150 -26.10 12.19 16.43
N ILE A 151 -26.18 12.93 17.54
CA ILE A 151 -25.75 12.46 18.86
C ILE A 151 -26.83 11.51 19.39
N ALA A 152 -26.71 10.23 19.04
CA ALA A 152 -27.50 9.17 19.67
C ALA A 152 -26.69 8.55 20.83
N PRO A 153 -27.33 8.04 21.90
CA PRO A 153 -26.64 7.29 22.96
C PRO A 153 -25.78 6.12 22.44
N GLN A 154 -26.13 5.61 21.25
CA GLN A 154 -25.43 4.53 20.54
C GLN A 154 -24.21 5.00 19.73
N SER A 155 -23.94 6.31 19.67
CA SER A 155 -22.79 6.88 18.96
C SER A 155 -21.56 6.89 19.86
N VAL A 156 -20.83 5.77 19.89
CA VAL A 156 -19.59 5.59 20.67
C VAL A 156 -18.51 6.62 20.29
N GLY A 157 -18.61 7.22 19.10
CA GLY A 157 -17.68 8.22 18.62
C GLY A 157 -16.32 7.59 18.28
N ARG A 158 -15.38 7.63 19.21
CA ARG A 158 -14.04 7.04 19.03
C ARG A 158 -13.98 5.67 19.65
N TYR A 159 -13.49 4.69 18.91
CA TYR A 159 -13.24 3.36 19.44
C TYR A 159 -11.91 3.33 20.18
N MET A 160 -11.87 2.60 21.29
CA MET A 160 -10.64 2.43 22.07
C MET A 160 -9.79 1.32 21.46
N GLN A 161 -8.48 1.56 21.37
CA GLN A 161 -7.55 0.54 20.93
C GLN A 161 -7.35 -0.48 22.05
N ILE A 162 -7.48 -1.76 21.72
CA ILE A 162 -7.05 -2.88 22.56
C ILE A 162 -5.80 -3.48 21.92
N THR A 163 -4.81 -3.77 22.75
CA THR A 163 -3.60 -4.46 22.28
C THR A 163 -3.88 -5.94 22.04
N ARG A 164 -3.16 -6.57 21.11
CA ARG A 164 -3.29 -8.01 20.86
C ARG A 164 -3.10 -8.85 22.12
N PHE A 165 -2.18 -8.44 22.98
CA PHE A 165 -1.94 -9.12 24.26
C PHE A 165 -3.19 -9.11 25.16
N GLU A 166 -3.88 -7.97 25.27
CA GLU A 166 -5.11 -7.87 26.04
C GLU A 166 -6.24 -8.70 25.43
N ASP A 167 -6.34 -8.72 24.09
CA ASP A 167 -7.30 -9.58 23.38
C ASP A 167 -7.12 -11.07 23.71
N GLU A 168 -5.88 -11.55 23.65
CA GLU A 168 -5.52 -12.92 24.00
C GLU A 168 -5.68 -13.21 25.50
N TYR A 169 -5.31 -12.26 26.37
CA TYR A 169 -5.39 -12.41 27.82
C TYR A 169 -6.83 -12.47 28.33
N TYR A 170 -7.72 -11.62 27.80
CA TYR A 170 -9.14 -11.62 28.16
C TYR A 170 -9.95 -12.67 27.39
N ASN A 171 -9.37 -13.24 26.33
CA ASN A 171 -9.99 -14.24 25.47
C ASN A 171 -11.38 -13.81 25.00
N PHE A 172 -11.45 -12.61 24.38
CA PHE A 172 -12.72 -12.04 23.94
C PHE A 172 -13.41 -12.98 22.93
N PRO A 173 -14.71 -13.27 23.11
CA PRO A 173 -15.45 -14.15 22.20
C PRO A 173 -15.52 -13.55 20.79
N LEU A 174 -14.96 -14.26 19.82
CA LEU A 174 -14.91 -13.82 18.42
C LEU A 174 -16.30 -13.70 17.77
N ASP A 175 -17.30 -14.39 18.32
CA ASP A 175 -18.64 -14.42 17.77
C ASP A 175 -19.63 -13.46 18.43
N GLU A 176 -19.24 -12.75 19.48
CA GLU A 176 -20.12 -11.78 20.14
C GLU A 176 -20.45 -10.62 19.18
N VAL A 177 -21.74 -10.28 19.12
CA VAL A 177 -22.29 -9.25 18.23
C VAL A 177 -22.94 -8.16 19.08
N ASN A 178 -22.50 -6.91 18.92
CA ASN A 178 -23.05 -5.73 19.57
C ASN A 178 -22.56 -4.45 18.86
N ILE A 179 -22.83 -3.27 19.42
CA ILE A 179 -22.18 -2.02 19.00
C ILE A 179 -20.69 -2.09 19.38
N PRO A 180 -19.76 -2.00 18.42
CA PRO A 180 -18.35 -2.12 18.74
C PRO A 180 -17.84 -0.91 19.52
N ASN A 181 -17.08 -1.18 20.58
CA ASN A 181 -16.47 -0.15 21.42
C ASN A 181 -14.94 -0.14 21.29
N TYR A 182 -14.39 -1.24 20.80
CA TYR A 182 -12.97 -1.48 20.73
C TYR A 182 -12.54 -1.84 19.32
N TRP A 183 -11.27 -1.60 19.04
CA TRP A 183 -10.62 -2.10 17.85
C TRP A 183 -9.27 -2.71 18.20
N ILE A 184 -8.91 -3.76 17.48
CA ILE A 184 -7.72 -4.56 17.70
C ILE A 184 -6.96 -4.62 16.37
N VAL A 185 -5.65 -4.39 16.41
CA VAL A 185 -4.78 -4.68 15.27
C VAL A 185 -4.58 -6.20 15.22
N GLN A 186 -5.00 -6.81 14.12
CA GLN A 186 -4.85 -8.25 13.90
C GLN A 186 -3.58 -8.53 13.09
N ASP A 187 -3.22 -9.80 12.96
CA ASP A 187 -2.19 -10.27 12.04
C ASP A 187 -2.29 -9.62 10.66
N ASP A 188 -1.15 -9.14 10.20
CA ASP A 188 -1.04 -8.50 8.90
C ASP A 188 -1.07 -9.54 7.80
N ILE A 189 -1.67 -9.16 6.68
CA ILE A 189 -1.62 -9.99 5.47
C ILE A 189 -0.32 -9.62 4.77
N GLN A 190 0.58 -10.60 4.68
CA GLN A 190 1.80 -10.49 3.89
C GLN A 190 1.70 -11.35 2.64
N LEU A 191 1.93 -10.72 1.49
CA LEU A 191 2.04 -11.37 0.20
C LEU A 191 3.47 -11.20 -0.32
N PHE A 192 4.16 -12.31 -0.56
CA PHE A 192 5.55 -12.29 -1.00
C PHE A 192 5.64 -12.06 -2.51
N ALA A 193 6.59 -11.23 -2.93
CA ALA A 193 6.85 -11.00 -4.34
C ALA A 193 7.21 -12.29 -5.09
N PRO A 194 6.85 -12.42 -6.39
CA PRO A 194 7.25 -13.57 -7.19
C PRO A 194 8.76 -13.67 -7.28
N THR A 195 9.32 -14.85 -7.00
CA THR A 195 10.77 -15.09 -7.02
C THR A 195 11.32 -15.29 -8.43
N SER A 196 10.47 -15.69 -9.38
CA SER A 196 10.86 -15.95 -10.76
C SER A 196 10.41 -14.82 -11.69
N PRO A 197 11.28 -14.35 -12.61
CA PRO A 197 10.89 -13.41 -13.64
C PRO A 197 9.94 -14.07 -14.65
N PRO A 198 9.09 -13.30 -15.33
CA PRO A 198 8.31 -13.81 -16.44
C PRO A 198 9.22 -14.15 -17.64
N ILE A 199 8.82 -15.13 -18.44
CA ILE A 199 9.54 -15.49 -19.67
C ILE A 199 9.02 -14.59 -20.80
N VAL A 200 9.91 -13.91 -21.50
CA VAL A 200 9.57 -13.00 -22.58
C VAL A 200 10.07 -13.52 -23.92
N SER A 201 9.30 -13.31 -24.97
CA SER A 201 9.69 -13.65 -26.35
C SER A 201 9.08 -12.66 -27.34
N ALA A 202 9.69 -12.55 -28.52
CA ALA A 202 9.16 -11.76 -29.63
C ALA A 202 8.20 -12.62 -30.45
N ASN A 203 7.05 -12.06 -30.82
CA ASN A 203 6.10 -12.67 -31.73
C ASN A 203 6.04 -11.84 -33.03
N SER A 204 6.18 -12.47 -34.19
CA SER A 204 6.16 -11.76 -35.47
C SER A 204 4.75 -11.26 -35.80
N THR A 205 4.64 -10.00 -36.20
CA THR A 205 3.40 -9.29 -36.48
C THR A 205 3.57 -8.27 -37.62
N THR A 206 2.59 -7.41 -37.86
CA THR A 206 2.69 -6.33 -38.86
C THR A 206 3.67 -5.25 -38.42
N ALA A 207 4.37 -4.64 -39.39
CA ALA A 207 5.25 -3.50 -39.22
C ALA A 207 4.53 -2.26 -38.62
N GLY A 208 5.30 -1.27 -38.14
CA GLY A 208 4.83 0.01 -37.60
C GLY A 208 4.78 0.10 -36.07
N LYS A 209 5.54 -0.73 -35.35
CA LYS A 209 5.57 -0.74 -33.87
C LYS A 209 6.79 -0.03 -33.28
N GLY A 210 7.77 0.33 -34.12
CA GLY A 210 9.04 0.91 -33.71
C GLY A 210 9.97 -0.10 -33.04
N VAL A 211 11.28 0.21 -33.06
CA VAL A 211 12.30 -0.58 -32.36
C VAL A 211 12.36 -0.14 -30.90
N ARG A 212 12.34 -1.09 -29.97
CA ARG A 212 12.36 -0.79 -28.52
C ARG A 212 12.96 -1.92 -27.70
N THR A 213 13.62 -1.57 -26.61
CA THR A 213 14.10 -2.54 -25.61
C THR A 213 13.22 -2.46 -24.37
N VAL A 214 12.64 -3.59 -23.96
CA VAL A 214 11.74 -3.65 -22.81
C VAL A 214 12.18 -4.71 -21.82
N ARG A 215 11.88 -4.48 -20.54
CA ARG A 215 11.96 -5.48 -19.47
C ARG A 215 10.58 -5.65 -18.85
N VAL A 216 10.28 -6.88 -18.44
CA VAL A 216 8.97 -7.24 -17.89
C VAL A 216 9.14 -7.77 -16.48
N ALA A 217 8.28 -7.34 -15.57
CA ALA A 217 8.14 -7.89 -14.24
C ALA A 217 6.69 -8.31 -13.98
N GLN A 218 6.47 -9.09 -12.94
CA GLN A 218 5.14 -9.49 -12.50
C GLN A 218 4.99 -9.27 -10.99
N THR A 219 3.76 -9.08 -10.54
CA THR A 219 3.39 -9.07 -9.12
C THR A 219 2.33 -10.14 -8.88
N TYR A 220 2.20 -10.57 -7.62
CA TYR A 220 1.00 -11.27 -7.19
C TYR A 220 -0.03 -10.27 -6.69
N VAL A 221 -1.28 -10.54 -7.04
CA VAL A 221 -2.42 -9.74 -6.66
C VAL A 221 -3.41 -10.67 -5.97
N LYS A 222 -3.74 -10.39 -4.71
CA LYS A 222 -4.85 -11.02 -4.02
C LYS A 222 -6.02 -10.05 -4.04
N TRP A 223 -7.18 -10.48 -4.52
CA TRP A 223 -8.38 -9.67 -4.43
C TRP A 223 -8.74 -9.45 -2.96
N ASP A 224 -9.06 -8.20 -2.66
CA ASP A 224 -9.41 -7.75 -1.32
C ASP A 224 -10.70 -6.93 -1.40
N GLN A 225 -11.39 -6.86 -0.28
CA GLN A 225 -12.78 -6.47 -0.22
C GLN A 225 -13.11 -5.15 0.42
N ASN A 226 -14.14 -4.53 -0.18
CA ASN A 226 -15.38 -4.02 0.45
C ASN A 226 -16.12 -3.16 -0.58
N GLY A 227 -16.65 -3.74 -1.66
CA GLY A 227 -17.33 -2.96 -2.73
C GLY A 227 -16.43 -1.92 -3.44
N ARG A 228 -15.14 -1.91 -3.13
CA ARG A 228 -14.09 -1.08 -3.71
C ARG A 228 -12.97 -1.99 -4.18
N THR A 229 -12.43 -1.72 -5.36
CA THR A 229 -11.30 -2.37 -6.02
C THR A 229 -9.98 -2.12 -5.28
N TYR A 230 -9.90 -2.47 -4.00
CA TYR A 230 -8.61 -2.54 -3.32
C TYR A 230 -8.08 -3.94 -3.50
N GLU A 231 -6.94 -4.05 -4.15
CA GLU A 231 -6.25 -5.33 -4.32
C GLU A 231 -4.98 -5.29 -3.47
N ILE A 232 -4.64 -6.41 -2.85
CA ILE A 232 -3.35 -6.57 -2.16
C ILE A 232 -2.35 -6.98 -3.21
N GLU A 233 -1.43 -6.09 -3.52
CA GLU A 233 -0.41 -6.31 -4.51
C GLU A 233 0.98 -6.42 -3.88
N THR A 234 1.80 -7.33 -4.38
CA THR A 234 3.17 -7.53 -3.91
C THR A 234 4.17 -6.53 -4.49
N GLY A 235 5.40 -6.59 -3.98
CA GLY A 235 6.57 -6.12 -4.72
C GLY A 235 6.71 -6.80 -6.09
N LEU A 236 7.48 -6.16 -6.98
CA LEU A 236 7.83 -6.70 -8.30
C LEU A 236 8.69 -7.96 -8.17
N SER A 237 8.49 -8.88 -9.10
CA SER A 237 9.45 -9.93 -9.40
C SER A 237 10.78 -9.34 -9.88
N PRO A 238 11.87 -10.13 -9.91
CA PRO A 238 13.00 -9.81 -10.76
C PRO A 238 12.52 -9.50 -12.19
N PHE A 239 13.15 -8.52 -12.82
CA PHE A 239 12.87 -8.21 -14.23
C PHE A 239 13.36 -9.34 -15.13
N SER A 240 12.64 -9.57 -16.23
CA SER A 240 13.10 -10.41 -17.32
C SER A 240 14.39 -9.85 -17.93
N ASN A 241 15.13 -10.68 -18.65
CA ASN A 241 16.21 -10.18 -19.51
C ASN A 241 15.63 -9.13 -20.50
N PRO A 242 16.38 -8.06 -20.82
CA PRO A 242 15.97 -7.11 -21.83
C PRO A 242 15.70 -7.80 -23.16
N ILE A 243 14.57 -7.48 -23.79
CA ILE A 243 14.24 -7.94 -25.13
C ILE A 243 14.10 -6.74 -26.06
N THR A 244 14.88 -6.74 -27.14
CA THR A 244 14.77 -5.74 -28.20
C THR A 244 13.79 -6.23 -29.25
N LEU A 245 12.64 -5.56 -29.34
CA LEU A 245 11.59 -5.83 -30.31
C LEU A 245 11.86 -5.02 -31.58
N GLN A 246 11.77 -5.68 -32.73
CA GLN A 246 11.82 -5.03 -34.04
C GLN A 246 10.47 -4.39 -34.39
N ASP A 247 10.46 -3.55 -35.44
CA ASP A 247 9.27 -2.83 -35.89
C ASP A 247 8.06 -3.72 -36.23
N ALA A 248 8.31 -5.00 -36.56
CA ALA A 248 7.31 -6.00 -36.89
C ALA A 248 7.13 -7.06 -35.77
N GLU A 249 7.48 -6.76 -34.52
CA GLU A 249 7.40 -7.71 -33.41
C GLU A 249 6.51 -7.22 -32.27
N GLU A 250 5.78 -8.15 -31.64
CA GLU A 250 5.04 -7.95 -30.39
C GLU A 250 5.72 -8.67 -29.23
N LEU A 251 5.50 -8.12 -28.03
CA LEU A 251 5.90 -8.78 -26.80
C LEU A 251 4.92 -9.91 -26.49
N ARG A 252 5.45 -11.13 -26.38
CA ARG A 252 4.76 -12.28 -25.79
C ARG A 252 5.36 -12.57 -24.43
N VAL A 253 4.48 -12.65 -23.42
CA VAL A 253 4.85 -13.01 -22.06
C VAL A 253 4.26 -14.36 -21.72
N THR A 254 5.13 -15.29 -21.33
CA THR A 254 4.76 -16.62 -20.85
C THR A 254 4.98 -16.67 -19.34
N LEU A 255 3.89 -16.88 -18.62
CA LEU A 255 3.87 -16.92 -17.15
C LEU A 255 4.13 -18.35 -16.66
N PRO A 256 4.99 -18.60 -15.65
CA PRO A 256 5.13 -19.94 -15.06
C PRO A 256 3.81 -20.41 -14.41
N ALA A 257 3.56 -21.70 -14.22
CA ALA A 257 2.34 -22.15 -13.52
C ALA A 257 2.32 -21.69 -12.05
N LEU A 258 1.15 -21.30 -11.52
CA LEU A 258 0.96 -21.12 -10.07
C LEU A 258 0.68 -22.48 -9.40
N PRO A 259 1.08 -22.66 -8.13
CA PRO A 259 0.53 -23.71 -7.30
C PRO A 259 -1.00 -23.59 -7.21
N SER A 260 -1.71 -24.71 -7.33
CA SER A 260 -3.19 -24.75 -7.31
C SER A 260 -3.79 -24.29 -5.98
N ASP A 261 -2.99 -24.25 -4.92
CA ASP A 261 -3.36 -23.81 -3.57
C ASP A 261 -3.13 -22.32 -3.33
N THR A 262 -2.59 -21.57 -4.30
CA THR A 262 -2.34 -20.13 -4.15
C THR A 262 -3.45 -19.28 -4.75
N PRO A 263 -4.18 -18.48 -3.95
CA PRO A 263 -5.31 -17.67 -4.42
C PRO A 263 -4.86 -16.31 -4.96
N TYR A 264 -3.86 -16.31 -5.85
CA TYR A 264 -3.26 -15.07 -6.36
C TYR A 264 -3.46 -14.95 -7.87
N ALA A 265 -3.87 -13.77 -8.30
CA ALA A 265 -3.73 -13.32 -9.68
C ALA A 265 -2.29 -12.86 -9.92
N ARG A 266 -1.95 -12.68 -11.20
CA ARG A 266 -0.71 -12.02 -11.60
C ARG A 266 -1.02 -10.76 -12.37
N ARG A 267 -0.32 -9.68 -12.03
CA ARG A 267 -0.32 -8.44 -12.81
C ARG A 267 1.03 -8.26 -13.47
N ILE A 268 1.03 -7.83 -14.73
CA ILE A 268 2.24 -7.67 -15.54
C ILE A 268 2.59 -6.19 -15.60
N TYR A 269 3.89 -5.96 -15.50
CA TYR A 269 4.49 -4.64 -15.49
C TYR A 269 5.61 -4.56 -16.53
N ILE A 270 5.70 -3.43 -17.22
CA ILE A 270 6.73 -3.18 -18.21
C ILE A 270 7.49 -1.91 -17.87
N ILE A 271 8.79 -1.94 -18.10
CA ILE A 271 9.65 -0.76 -18.13
C ILE A 271 10.27 -0.66 -19.53
N ASN A 272 10.30 0.55 -20.07
CA ASN A 272 11.05 0.86 -21.28
C ASN A 272 12.51 1.06 -20.91
N ASP A 273 13.40 0.28 -21.49
CA ASP A 273 14.84 0.39 -21.23
C ASP A 273 15.55 1.28 -22.24
N ASN A 274 14.81 1.88 -23.18
CA ASN A 274 15.38 2.90 -24.06
C ASN A 274 15.85 4.09 -23.21
N ASP A 275 17.04 4.61 -23.53
CA ASP A 275 17.89 5.54 -22.74
C ASP A 275 17.28 6.88 -22.28
N SER A 276 15.97 7.11 -22.39
CA SER A 276 15.35 8.34 -21.89
C SER A 276 15.12 8.25 -20.37
N PRO A 277 15.80 9.07 -19.56
CA PRO A 277 15.61 9.11 -18.10
C PRO A 277 14.20 9.58 -17.70
N GLU A 278 13.42 10.13 -18.64
CA GLU A 278 12.06 10.63 -18.40
C GLU A 278 11.05 9.52 -18.09
N PHE A 279 11.32 8.26 -18.48
CA PHE A 279 10.40 7.13 -18.35
C PHE A 279 10.97 5.99 -17.50
N ALA A 280 11.53 6.32 -16.33
CA ALA A 280 12.07 5.33 -15.39
C ALA A 280 10.97 4.56 -14.60
N ALA A 281 9.71 4.98 -14.69
CA ALA A 281 8.63 4.31 -13.99
C ALA A 281 8.25 2.96 -14.63
N VAL A 282 7.66 2.11 -13.79
CA VAL A 282 7.15 0.81 -14.18
C VAL A 282 5.64 0.92 -14.33
N TYR A 283 5.12 0.48 -15.47
CA TYR A 283 3.70 0.65 -15.85
C TYR A 283 2.97 -0.69 -15.94
N GLU A 284 1.74 -0.73 -15.44
CA GLU A 284 0.85 -1.88 -15.56
C GLU A 284 0.47 -2.12 -17.02
N VAL A 285 0.36 -3.40 -17.40
CA VAL A 285 -0.06 -3.80 -18.73
C VAL A 285 -1.15 -4.84 -18.67
N GLY A 286 -2.35 -4.44 -19.11
CA GLY A 286 -3.54 -5.29 -19.12
C GLY A 286 -4.14 -5.49 -17.73
N SER A 287 -5.17 -6.33 -17.65
CA SER A 287 -5.81 -6.70 -16.38
C SER A 287 -5.05 -7.85 -15.70
N ALA A 288 -5.25 -7.99 -14.38
CA ALA A 288 -4.69 -9.11 -13.63
C ALA A 288 -5.21 -10.45 -14.18
N VAL A 289 -4.29 -11.39 -14.41
CA VAL A 289 -4.58 -12.69 -15.02
C VAL A 289 -4.71 -13.74 -13.93
N VAL A 290 -5.86 -14.41 -13.93
CA VAL A 290 -6.17 -15.54 -13.06
C VAL A 290 -5.75 -16.82 -13.77
N GLY A 291 -4.75 -17.53 -13.24
CA GLY A 291 -4.20 -18.72 -13.89
C GLY A 291 -3.93 -19.83 -12.88
N PHE A 292 -4.92 -20.69 -12.65
CA PHE A 292 -4.79 -21.85 -11.74
C PHE A 292 -4.23 -23.10 -12.43
N SER A 293 -4.06 -23.12 -13.76
CA SER A 293 -3.48 -24.27 -14.45
C SER A 293 -2.69 -23.89 -15.72
N GLY A 294 -1.40 -24.25 -15.73
CA GLY A 294 -0.54 -24.19 -16.91
C GLY A 294 0.06 -22.81 -17.22
N PRO A 295 1.06 -22.76 -18.12
CA PRO A 295 1.58 -21.50 -18.61
C PRO A 295 0.50 -20.72 -19.37
N VAL A 296 0.38 -19.43 -19.08
CA VAL A 296 -0.51 -18.52 -19.80
C VAL A 296 0.32 -17.65 -20.72
N ASP A 297 -0.02 -17.65 -22.00
CA ASP A 297 0.56 -16.77 -23.01
C ASP A 297 -0.30 -15.52 -23.18
N ILE A 298 0.32 -14.36 -22.97
CA ILE A 298 -0.32 -13.07 -23.13
C ILE A 298 0.45 -12.33 -24.23
N SER A 299 -0.28 -11.94 -25.28
CA SER A 299 0.25 -11.11 -26.37
C SER A 299 -0.35 -9.71 -26.24
N PHE A 300 0.50 -8.69 -26.30
CA PHE A 300 0.07 -7.30 -26.17
C PHE A 300 0.03 -6.61 -27.53
N THR A 301 -1.13 -6.06 -27.89
CA THR A 301 -1.35 -5.40 -29.18
C THR A 301 -0.78 -3.98 -29.23
N ALA A 302 -0.45 -3.52 -30.44
CA ALA A 302 0.25 -2.26 -30.73
C ALA A 302 -0.35 -0.98 -30.12
N THR A 303 -1.66 -0.93 -29.81
CA THR A 303 -2.30 0.27 -29.24
C THR A 303 -1.82 0.62 -27.84
N SER A 304 -1.20 -0.31 -27.11
CA SER A 304 -0.52 -0.01 -25.85
C SER A 304 0.92 0.51 -26.02
N PHE A 305 1.41 0.64 -27.27
CA PHE A 305 2.81 0.96 -27.58
C PHE A 305 3.02 1.94 -28.77
N ALA A 306 1.96 2.57 -29.28
CA ALA A 306 2.08 3.45 -30.45
C ALA A 306 2.78 4.77 -30.10
N ASP A 307 3.75 5.17 -30.94
CA ASP A 307 4.46 6.46 -31.00
C ASP A 307 5.57 6.78 -29.99
N GLY A 308 6.16 5.78 -29.33
CA GLY A 308 7.39 5.99 -28.53
C GLY A 308 7.20 6.83 -27.26
N THR A 309 6.01 7.40 -27.06
CA THR A 309 5.51 7.89 -25.78
C THR A 309 4.80 6.73 -25.12
N PHE A 310 5.40 6.18 -24.06
CA PHE A 310 4.69 5.23 -23.21
C PHE A 310 3.35 5.87 -22.81
N VAL A 311 2.27 5.11 -22.95
CA VAL A 311 0.91 5.61 -22.73
C VAL A 311 0.78 5.97 -21.25
N LEU A 312 0.89 7.26 -20.92
CA LEU A 312 0.65 7.89 -19.62
C LEU A 312 -0.73 7.57 -19.00
N SER A 313 -1.59 6.84 -19.72
CA SER A 313 -2.90 6.41 -19.24
C SER A 313 -2.86 5.12 -18.39
N GLN A 314 -1.76 4.36 -18.41
CA GLN A 314 -1.65 3.14 -17.64
C GLN A 314 -1.27 3.43 -16.18
N ARG A 315 -1.74 2.58 -15.25
CA ARG A 315 -1.43 2.73 -13.84
C ARG A 315 0.07 2.48 -13.59
N ARG A 316 0.72 3.43 -12.92
CA ARG A 316 2.10 3.27 -12.46
C ARG A 316 2.18 2.37 -11.24
N PHE A 317 3.23 1.56 -11.15
CA PHE A 317 3.50 0.72 -9.98
C PHE A 317 3.81 1.59 -8.75
N GLU A 318 3.09 1.35 -7.65
CA GLU A 318 3.16 2.18 -6.43
C GLU A 318 4.16 1.64 -5.40
N TYR A 319 4.92 0.59 -5.75
CA TYR A 319 5.85 -0.10 -4.84
C TYR A 319 5.23 -0.53 -3.50
N PRO A 320 4.07 -1.21 -3.51
CA PRO A 320 3.57 -1.86 -2.30
C PRO A 320 4.56 -2.92 -1.81
N GLU A 321 4.72 -3.02 -0.49
CA GLU A 321 5.57 -4.05 0.13
C GLU A 321 4.88 -5.42 0.21
N GLY A 322 3.64 -5.53 -0.28
CA GLY A 322 2.79 -6.71 -0.09
C GLY A 322 2.31 -6.88 1.34
N TYR A 323 2.47 -5.86 2.18
CA TYR A 323 2.06 -5.87 3.58
C TYR A 323 0.81 -5.01 3.76
N ARG A 324 -0.23 -5.56 4.40
CA ARG A 324 -1.46 -4.84 4.70
C ARG A 324 -1.90 -5.09 6.13
N MET A 325 -2.08 -3.99 6.88
CA MET A 325 -2.63 -4.06 8.22
C MET A 325 -4.10 -4.43 8.18
N THR A 326 -4.52 -5.29 9.11
CA THR A 326 -5.91 -5.63 9.29
C THR A 326 -6.39 -5.21 10.67
N LEU A 327 -7.64 -4.75 10.72
CA LEU A 327 -8.30 -4.27 11.90
C LEU A 327 -9.50 -5.16 12.21
N ARG A 328 -9.66 -5.54 13.48
CA ARG A 328 -10.87 -6.21 13.96
C ARG A 328 -11.61 -5.29 14.92
N LEU A 329 -12.93 -5.22 14.80
CA LEU A 329 -13.80 -4.53 15.75
C LEU A 329 -14.27 -5.51 16.84
N TYR A 330 -14.42 -5.03 18.08
CA TYR A 330 -14.96 -5.83 19.18
C TYR A 330 -15.95 -5.03 20.07
N PRO A 331 -17.12 -5.59 20.42
CA PRO A 331 -17.78 -6.76 19.79
C PRO A 331 -17.94 -6.59 18.27
N ARG A 332 -18.40 -7.62 17.55
CA ARG A 332 -18.70 -7.49 16.11
C ARG A 332 -19.96 -6.66 15.90
N GLN A 333 -20.01 -5.91 14.81
CA GLN A 333 -21.13 -5.06 14.46
C GLN A 333 -22.47 -5.82 14.36
N SER A 334 -23.51 -5.28 15.00
CA SER A 334 -24.89 -5.76 14.88
C SER A 334 -25.69 -5.07 13.76
N GLU A 335 -25.15 -3.99 13.18
CA GLU A 335 -25.77 -3.19 12.13
C GLU A 335 -24.72 -2.72 11.12
N ASP A 336 -25.13 -2.46 9.88
CA ASP A 336 -24.26 -1.93 8.83
C ASP A 336 -23.99 -0.43 9.08
N TYR A 337 -22.75 0.01 8.98
CA TYR A 337 -22.41 1.43 9.11
C TYR A 337 -21.04 1.79 8.52
N ASP A 338 -20.85 3.10 8.31
CA ASP A 338 -19.57 3.67 7.90
C ASP A 338 -18.64 3.90 9.10
N LEU A 339 -17.46 3.31 9.01
CA LEU A 339 -16.34 3.49 9.91
C LEU A 339 -15.36 4.49 9.33
N THR A 340 -14.96 5.50 10.09
CA THR A 340 -13.91 6.43 9.70
C THR A 340 -12.59 6.03 10.34
N ILE A 341 -11.57 5.79 9.52
CA ILE A 341 -10.22 5.47 9.96
C ILE A 341 -9.29 6.60 9.55
N ARG A 342 -8.57 7.13 10.53
CA ARG A 342 -7.49 8.10 10.32
C ARG A 342 -6.16 7.40 10.54
N TYR A 343 -5.28 7.50 9.57
CA TYR A 343 -3.99 6.82 9.58
C TYR A 343 -2.86 7.71 9.04
N VAL A 344 -1.63 7.40 9.42
CA VAL A 344 -0.42 7.95 8.80
C VAL A 344 -0.13 7.14 7.56
N TYR A 345 -0.05 7.79 6.40
CA TYR A 345 0.21 7.11 5.14
C TYR A 345 1.70 7.19 4.75
N ARG A 346 2.12 6.21 3.96
CA ARG A 346 3.42 6.10 3.33
C ARG A 346 3.35 6.84 2.00
N PRO A 347 4.23 7.82 1.76
CA PRO A 347 4.22 8.54 0.51
C PRO A 347 4.65 7.65 -0.65
N LYS A 348 4.16 7.96 -1.85
CA LYS A 348 4.60 7.28 -3.07
C LYS A 348 6.07 7.57 -3.34
N ARG A 349 6.81 6.60 -3.89
CA ARG A 349 8.21 6.84 -4.28
C ARG A 349 8.28 7.81 -5.45
N LEU A 350 9.24 8.74 -5.38
CA LEU A 350 9.62 9.61 -6.48
C LEU A 350 10.53 8.80 -7.42
N VAL A 351 10.11 8.60 -8.67
CA VAL A 351 10.85 7.84 -9.68
C VAL A 351 11.05 8.68 -10.93
N GLU A 352 10.02 9.42 -11.34
CA GLU A 352 10.09 10.26 -12.53
C GLU A 352 10.51 11.68 -12.17
N ASP A 353 11.19 12.34 -13.08
CA ASP A 353 11.67 13.72 -12.95
C ASP A 353 10.52 14.70 -12.65
N THR A 354 9.32 14.41 -13.14
CA THR A 354 8.11 15.20 -12.93
C THR A 354 7.44 14.96 -11.58
N ASP A 355 7.82 13.93 -10.84
CA ASP A 355 7.19 13.59 -9.56
C ASP A 355 7.39 14.71 -8.54
N THR A 356 6.31 15.10 -7.88
CA THR A 356 6.35 16.06 -6.78
C THR A 356 6.14 15.33 -5.46
N PRO A 357 6.95 15.60 -4.42
CA PRO A 357 6.70 15.04 -3.10
C PRO A 357 5.38 15.57 -2.54
N ASP A 358 4.64 14.71 -1.83
CA ASP A 358 3.44 15.00 -1.04
C ASP A 358 3.73 15.85 0.22
N LEU A 359 4.69 16.77 0.12
CA LEU A 359 5.05 17.72 1.16
C LEU A 359 4.49 19.11 0.82
N PRO A 360 4.29 19.99 1.80
CA PRO A 360 4.04 21.39 1.50
C PRO A 360 5.21 21.98 0.71
N GLN A 361 4.92 22.68 -0.40
CA GLN A 361 5.92 23.21 -1.33
C GLN A 361 7.03 24.03 -0.66
N SER A 362 6.72 24.74 0.42
CA SER A 362 7.69 25.54 1.19
C SER A 362 8.78 24.70 1.88
N HIS A 363 8.57 23.40 2.04
CA HIS A 363 9.46 22.48 2.75
C HIS A 363 10.07 21.40 1.87
N HIS A 364 9.93 21.46 0.54
CA HIS A 364 10.56 20.46 -0.35
C HIS A 364 12.09 20.44 -0.20
N ILE A 365 12.69 21.59 0.10
CA ILE A 365 14.15 21.73 0.31
C ILE A 365 14.67 20.91 1.51
N VAL A 366 13.79 20.50 2.43
CA VAL A 366 14.14 19.62 3.56
C VAL A 366 14.74 18.31 3.04
N LEU A 367 14.16 17.73 1.99
CA LEU A 367 14.65 16.49 1.37
C LEU A 367 16.05 16.68 0.78
N ALA A 368 16.27 17.82 0.10
CA ALA A 368 17.56 18.15 -0.47
C ALA A 368 18.66 18.30 0.60
N TYR A 369 18.36 18.96 1.73
CA TYR A 369 19.31 19.11 2.83
C TYR A 369 19.65 17.79 3.52
N ALA A 370 18.65 16.91 3.70
CA ALA A 370 18.88 15.57 4.26
C ALA A 370 19.78 14.73 3.34
N CYS A 371 19.47 14.70 2.03
CA CYS A 371 20.26 13.99 1.04
C CYS A 371 21.70 14.53 0.95
N LEU A 372 21.88 15.86 0.90
CA LEU A 372 23.20 16.48 0.88
C LEU A 372 24.05 16.11 2.09
N ALA A 373 23.45 16.03 3.28
CA ALA A 373 24.19 15.65 4.49
C ALA A 373 24.80 14.24 4.35
N ASP A 374 24.06 13.28 3.80
CA ASP A 374 24.53 11.90 3.61
C ASP A 374 25.47 11.76 2.42
N VAL A 375 25.16 12.41 1.29
CA VAL A 375 26.01 12.39 0.09
C VAL A 375 27.38 13.01 0.37
N LEU A 376 27.43 14.15 1.07
CA LEU A 376 28.70 14.78 1.45
C LEU A 376 29.47 13.97 2.49
N ALA A 377 28.78 13.23 3.36
CA ALA A 377 29.42 12.31 4.29
C ALA A 377 30.07 11.13 3.55
N LYS A 378 29.44 10.63 2.47
CA LYS A 378 30.01 9.59 1.60
C LYS A 378 31.22 10.08 0.79
N HIS A 379 31.27 11.37 0.45
CA HIS A 379 32.40 12.01 -0.24
C HIS A 379 33.49 12.54 0.70
N ASP A 380 33.54 12.04 1.95
CA ASP A 380 34.51 12.44 2.99
C ASP A 380 34.54 13.95 3.33
N ASN A 381 33.49 14.72 2.96
CA ASN A 381 33.36 16.14 3.31
C ASN A 381 32.49 16.32 4.57
N LEU A 382 33.00 15.82 5.69
CA LEU A 382 32.31 15.86 6.98
C LEU A 382 31.97 17.28 7.48
N PRO A 383 32.83 18.33 7.30
CA PRO A 383 32.49 19.68 7.71
C PRO A 383 31.22 20.21 7.04
N LEU A 384 31.09 20.02 5.73
CA LEU A 384 29.94 20.51 4.98
C LEU A 384 28.68 19.68 5.27
N SER A 385 28.82 18.37 5.42
CA SER A 385 27.75 17.47 5.87
C SER A 385 27.11 17.94 7.19
N ARG A 386 27.92 18.31 8.19
CA ARG A 386 27.44 18.84 9.48
C ARG A 386 26.65 20.15 9.34
N ILE A 387 27.02 21.02 8.39
CA ILE A 387 26.30 22.27 8.14
C ILE A 387 24.91 21.97 7.55
N TYR A 388 24.83 21.09 6.55
CA TYR A 388 23.56 20.71 5.93
C TYR A 388 22.64 19.96 6.89
N ARG A 389 23.19 19.10 7.75
CA ARG A 389 22.43 18.47 8.83
C ARG A 389 21.79 19.49 9.77
N LYS A 390 22.51 20.54 10.17
CA LYS A 390 21.93 21.64 10.99
C LYS A 390 20.84 22.40 10.24
N LYS A 391 21.00 22.65 8.94
CA LYS A 391 19.96 23.29 8.11
C LYS A 391 18.70 22.42 8.01
N TYR A 392 18.87 21.12 7.79
CA TYR A 392 17.80 20.14 7.82
C TYR A 392 17.04 20.18 9.14
N GLU A 393 17.74 20.08 10.28
CA GLU A 393 17.13 20.14 11.61
C GLU A 393 16.34 21.45 11.85
N GLN A 394 16.87 22.59 11.39
CA GLN A 394 16.18 23.89 11.49
C GLN A 394 14.89 23.93 10.68
N GLU A 395 14.88 23.39 9.46
CA GLU A 395 13.67 23.36 8.63
C GLU A 395 12.63 22.36 9.16
N VAL A 396 13.08 21.22 9.69
CA VAL A 396 12.20 20.26 10.35
C VAL A 396 11.51 20.89 11.56
N ILE A 397 12.21 21.70 12.36
CA ILE A 397 11.58 22.45 13.47
C ILE A 397 10.48 23.39 12.96
N LYS A 398 10.73 24.16 11.89
CA LYS A 398 9.71 25.04 11.30
C LYS A 398 8.49 24.25 10.82
N MET A 399 8.72 23.07 10.28
CA MET A 399 7.66 22.17 9.82
C MET A 399 6.86 21.60 11.01
N GLU A 400 7.52 21.20 12.10
CA GLU A 400 6.88 20.73 13.32
C GLU A 400 5.98 21.79 13.97
N GLU A 401 6.44 23.03 14.04
CA GLU A 401 5.66 24.13 14.61
C GLU A 401 4.33 24.35 13.88
N ARG A 402 4.29 24.07 12.57
CA ARG A 402 3.14 24.29 11.68
C ARG A 402 2.23 23.08 11.53
N PHE A 403 2.82 21.90 11.33
CA PHE A 403 2.11 20.71 10.84
C PHE A 403 2.08 19.55 11.85
N LEU A 404 2.64 19.68 13.05
CA LEU A 404 2.55 18.61 14.04
C LEU A 404 1.15 18.55 14.67
N THR A 405 0.52 17.39 14.59
CA THR A 405 -0.86 17.16 15.05
C THR A 405 -1.05 17.39 16.54
N GLN A 406 -0.05 16.99 17.32
CA GLN A 406 -0.01 17.21 18.75
C GLN A 406 1.17 18.13 19.05
N LYS A 407 0.87 19.37 19.45
CA LYS A 407 1.91 20.24 20.01
C LYS A 407 2.43 19.57 21.29
N PRO A 408 3.76 19.47 21.50
CA PRO A 408 4.30 18.96 22.74
C PRO A 408 3.81 19.85 23.89
N ARG A 409 2.88 19.34 24.71
CA ARG A 409 2.33 20.03 25.89
C ARG A 409 3.09 19.66 27.16
N ARG A 410 4.38 19.34 27.07
CA ARG A 410 5.20 19.17 28.27
C ARG A 410 5.46 20.55 28.85
N PHE A 411 4.80 20.87 29.95
CA PHE A 411 5.12 22.03 30.75
C PHE A 411 6.21 21.63 31.74
N VAL A 412 7.30 22.38 31.77
CA VAL A 412 8.26 22.26 32.87
C VAL A 412 7.91 23.32 33.90
N LYS A 413 7.77 22.87 35.16
CA LYS A 413 7.63 23.77 36.30
C LYS A 413 8.92 24.60 36.37
N GLY A 414 8.80 25.92 36.19
CA GLY A 414 9.95 26.80 36.37
C GLY A 414 10.47 26.70 37.79
N PHE A 415 11.78 26.93 37.99
CA PHE A 415 12.32 27.12 39.33
C PHE A 415 11.65 28.34 39.96
N MET A 416 10.99 28.17 41.11
CA MET A 416 10.57 29.31 41.93
C MET A 416 11.83 30.07 42.33
N LYS A 417 11.95 31.34 41.91
CA LYS A 417 12.97 32.22 42.49
C LYS A 417 12.54 32.55 43.91
N GLU A 418 13.34 32.17 44.90
CA GLU A 418 13.05 32.42 46.33
C GLU A 418 13.07 33.91 46.71
N SER A 419 13.54 34.82 45.83
CA SER A 419 13.40 36.26 46.06
C SER A 419 13.35 37.03 44.74
N GLY A 420 12.23 37.72 44.51
CA GLY A 420 12.08 38.69 43.42
C GLY A 420 10.79 38.53 42.64
N VAL A 421 10.12 39.66 42.44
CA VAL A 421 8.83 39.84 41.75
C VAL A 421 8.67 38.90 40.55
N ASP A 422 7.67 38.02 40.64
CA ASP A 422 7.29 37.05 39.63
C ASP A 422 6.93 37.73 38.31
N THR A 423 7.84 37.69 37.35
CA THR A 423 7.60 38.16 35.97
C THR A 423 7.65 37.02 34.95
N VAL A 424 7.88 35.79 35.38
CA VAL A 424 7.95 34.62 34.51
C VAL A 424 6.81 33.66 34.84
N PRO A 425 6.01 33.21 33.84
CA PRO A 425 4.91 32.27 34.10
C PRO A 425 5.43 30.97 34.72
N MET A 426 4.79 30.57 35.84
CA MET A 426 5.11 29.38 36.66
C MET A 426 5.22 28.08 35.85
N PHE A 427 4.50 28.02 34.73
CA PHE A 427 4.58 26.94 33.75
C PHE A 427 5.06 27.52 32.42
N THR A 428 6.28 27.17 32.03
CA THR A 428 6.78 27.47 30.69
C THR A 428 6.65 26.21 29.86
N PRO A 429 6.00 26.25 28.67
CA PRO A 429 6.01 25.13 27.76
C PRO A 429 7.46 24.81 27.42
N LEU A 430 7.83 23.55 27.59
CA LEU A 430 9.18 23.08 27.33
C LEU A 430 9.43 23.18 25.82
N LYS A 431 10.15 24.22 25.40
CA LYS A 431 10.48 24.44 23.98
C LYS A 431 11.47 23.40 23.42
N ARG A 432 12.13 22.62 24.28
CA ARG A 432 13.06 21.52 23.94
C ARG A 432 13.11 20.48 25.06
N VAL A 433 12.96 19.20 24.71
CA VAL A 433 13.65 18.14 25.48
C VAL A 433 15.07 18.07 24.89
N PRO A 434 16.14 18.23 25.69
CA PRO A 434 17.50 18.03 25.21
C PRO A 434 17.75 16.61 24.73
#